data_AF-A0A326TRN8-F1
#
_entry.id   AF-A0A326TRN8-F1
#
_cell.length_a   1.000
_cell.length_b   1.000
_cell.length_c   1.000
_cell.angle_alpha   90.00
_cell.angle_beta   90.00
_cell.angle_gamma   90.00
#
_symmetry.space_group_name_H-M   'P 1'
#
loop_
_entity.id
_entity.type
_entity.pdbx_description
1 polymer ?
#
loop_
_entity_poly.entity_id
_entity_poly.type
_entity_poly.pdbx_seq_one_letter_code
_entity_poly.pdbx_strand_id
1 'polypeptide(L)'
;MIARALAVASPTLLTAIKNIQQQKKATRRNRVYSRLLRYIVRMSTRPTPFGLFAGVGRGTLEDQAAIQLAPSSAWQSRTRIDMNWHIELIRYIEQNQKFRSSLNVIANQNTIVGTSQIF
;
A
#
# COMPACT_ATOMS: atom_id res chain seq x y z
N MET A 1 -8.33 -15.04 -3.63
CA MET A 1 -8.11 -13.58 -3.78
C MET A 1 -8.22 -12.82 -2.45
N ILE A 2 -9.28 -13.02 -1.65
CA ILE A 2 -9.52 -12.29 -0.39
C ILE A 2 -8.35 -12.38 0.61
N ALA A 3 -7.82 -13.58 0.87
CA ALA A 3 -6.70 -13.75 1.81
C ALA A 3 -5.42 -12.99 1.38
N ARG A 4 -5.12 -12.95 0.08
CA ARG A 4 -3.99 -12.19 -0.48
C ARG A 4 -4.20 -10.69 -0.30
N ALA A 5 -5.41 -10.21 -0.55
CA ALA A 5 -5.75 -8.80 -0.37
C ALA A 5 -5.69 -8.39 1.11
N LEU A 6 -6.11 -9.27 2.03
CA LEU A 6 -5.91 -9.07 3.47
C LEU A 6 -4.44 -9.12 3.88
N ALA A 7 -3.63 -9.98 3.26
CA ALA A 7 -2.18 -10.03 3.52
C ALA A 7 -1.51 -8.68 3.21
N VAL A 8 -1.91 -8.02 2.12
CA VAL A 8 -1.38 -6.71 1.73
C VAL A 8 -1.89 -5.61 2.68
N ALA A 9 -3.18 -5.61 3.01
CA ALA A 9 -3.79 -4.52 3.77
C ALA A 9 -3.63 -4.63 5.29
N SER A 10 -3.62 -5.84 5.84
CA SER A 10 -3.56 -6.09 7.28
C SER A 10 -3.03 -7.50 7.59
N PRO A 11 -1.70 -7.69 7.57
CA PRO A 11 -1.07 -8.95 7.96
C PRO A 11 -1.53 -9.42 9.35
N THR A 12 -1.68 -8.49 10.29
CA THR A 12 -2.11 -8.78 11.67
C THR A 12 -3.54 -9.34 11.73
N LEU A 13 -4.46 -8.84 10.88
CA LEU A 13 -5.80 -9.40 10.78
C LEU A 13 -5.78 -10.79 10.14
N LEU A 14 -4.98 -10.99 9.09
CA LEU A 14 -4.85 -12.31 8.47
C LEU A 14 -4.35 -13.35 9.47
N THR A 15 -3.33 -13.03 10.27
CA THR A 15 -2.83 -13.91 11.34
C THR A 15 -3.90 -14.14 12.42
N ALA A 16 -4.65 -13.10 12.81
CA ALA A 16 -5.72 -13.24 13.79
C ALA A 16 -6.86 -14.15 13.28
N ILE A 17 -7.16 -14.13 11.98
CA ILE A 17 -8.13 -15.05 11.36
C ILE A 17 -7.60 -16.48 11.36
N LYS A 18 -6.32 -16.69 10.99
CA LYS A 18 -5.70 -18.03 11.04
C LYS A 18 -5.76 -18.66 12.43
N ASN A 19 -5.60 -17.84 13.47
CA ASN A 19 -5.58 -18.29 14.86
C ASN A 19 -6.95 -18.19 15.55
N ILE A 20 -8.05 -17.94 14.81
CA ILE A 20 -9.35 -17.62 15.40
C ILE A 20 -9.92 -18.77 16.25
N GLN A 21 -9.67 -20.02 15.85
CA GLN A 21 -10.12 -21.22 16.57
C GLN A 21 -9.44 -21.36 17.94
N GLN A 22 -8.20 -20.88 18.07
CA GLN A 22 -7.45 -20.90 19.33
C GLN A 22 -7.89 -19.77 20.27
N GLN A 23 -8.66 -18.79 19.78
CA GLN A 23 -9.11 -17.66 20.58
C GLN A 23 -10.31 -18.04 21.46
N LYS A 24 -10.05 -18.27 22.75
CA LYS A 24 -11.08 -18.67 23.72
C LYS A 24 -12.08 -17.55 24.05
N LYS A 25 -11.65 -16.28 24.04
CA LYS A 25 -12.52 -15.13 24.40
C LYS A 25 -13.45 -14.75 23.24
N ALA A 26 -14.77 -14.91 23.44
CA ALA A 26 -15.80 -14.57 22.44
C ALA A 26 -15.74 -13.11 21.98
N THR A 27 -15.51 -12.15 22.89
CA THR A 27 -15.36 -10.73 22.56
C THR A 27 -14.20 -10.46 21.59
N ARG A 28 -13.08 -11.16 21.76
CA ARG A 28 -11.93 -11.08 20.85
C ARG A 28 -12.24 -11.70 19.49
N ARG A 29 -12.97 -12.82 19.43
CA ARG A 29 -13.43 -13.42 18.17
C ARG A 29 -14.35 -12.46 17.41
N ASN A 30 -15.35 -11.90 18.08
CA ASN A 30 -16.29 -10.95 17.48
C ASN A 30 -15.58 -9.70 16.93
N ARG A 31 -14.52 -9.22 17.61
CA ARG A 31 -13.71 -8.11 17.09
C ARG A 31 -12.99 -8.48 15.79
N VAL A 32 -12.49 -9.71 15.66
CA VAL A 32 -11.86 -10.19 14.41
C VAL A 32 -12.89 -10.29 13.30
N TYR A 33 -14.06 -10.88 13.57
CA TYR A 33 -15.15 -10.97 12.59
C TYR A 33 -15.65 -9.60 12.14
N SER A 34 -15.84 -8.66 13.07
CA SER A 34 -16.22 -7.28 12.75
C SER A 34 -15.17 -6.58 11.87
N ARG A 35 -13.87 -6.80 12.12
CA ARG A 35 -12.79 -6.27 11.26
C ARG A 35 -12.82 -6.91 9.87
N LEU A 36 -12.98 -8.23 9.79
CA LEU A 36 -13.09 -8.95 8.52
C LEU A 36 -14.27 -8.45 7.69
N LEU A 37 -15.44 -8.27 8.32
CA LEU A 37 -16.64 -7.76 7.67
C LEU A 37 -16.40 -6.37 7.06
N ARG A 38 -15.71 -5.46 7.76
CA ARG A 38 -15.35 -4.14 7.19
C ARG A 38 -14.49 -4.25 5.94
N TYR A 39 -13.56 -5.20 5.89
CA TYR A 39 -12.76 -5.43 4.68
C TYR A 39 -13.57 -6.04 3.55
N ILE A 40 -14.48 -6.98 3.84
CA ILE A 40 -15.38 -7.55 2.85
C ILE A 40 -16.27 -6.44 2.25
N VAL A 41 -16.93 -5.64 3.09
CA VAL A 41 -17.74 -4.50 2.61
C VAL A 41 -16.89 -3.56 1.75
N ARG A 42 -15.66 -3.23 2.16
CA ARG A 42 -14.77 -2.39 1.36
C ARG A 42 -14.48 -2.99 -0.02
N MET A 43 -14.15 -4.28 -0.10
CA MET A 43 -13.89 -4.97 -1.37
C MET A 43 -15.12 -5.02 -2.28
N SER A 44 -16.32 -5.04 -1.70
CA SER A 44 -17.56 -5.20 -2.44
C SER A 44 -18.20 -3.87 -2.88
N THR A 45 -17.96 -2.77 -2.17
CA THR A 45 -18.76 -1.53 -2.37
C THR A 45 -17.96 -0.24 -2.53
N ARG A 46 -16.67 -0.20 -2.18
CA ARG A 46 -15.90 1.06 -2.22
C ARG A 46 -14.98 1.11 -3.44
N PRO A 47 -15.16 2.09 -4.36
CA PRO A 47 -14.32 2.21 -5.56
C PRO A 47 -12.94 2.84 -5.28
N THR A 48 -12.65 3.30 -4.06
CA THR A 48 -11.38 3.96 -3.72
C THR A 48 -10.19 2.97 -3.76
N PRO A 49 -9.22 3.15 -4.68
CA PRO A 49 -8.09 2.24 -4.84
C PRO A 49 -7.30 2.06 -3.52
N PHE A 50 -7.21 0.82 -3.04
CA PHE A 50 -6.40 0.47 -1.88
C PHE A 50 -6.01 -1.00 -1.92
N GLY A 51 -4.70 -1.26 -1.93
CA GLY A 51 -4.13 -2.60 -1.98
C GLY A 51 -4.69 -3.39 -3.17
N LEU A 52 -5.35 -4.51 -2.88
CA LEU A 52 -5.98 -5.40 -3.87
C LEU A 52 -7.52 -5.42 -3.77
N PHE A 53 -8.14 -4.38 -3.18
CA PHE A 53 -9.60 -4.32 -3.00
C PHE A 53 -10.33 -3.60 -4.12
N ALA A 54 -9.63 -2.72 -4.84
CA ALA A 54 -10.17 -1.96 -5.97
C ALA A 54 -9.04 -1.77 -6.98
N GLY A 55 -9.42 -1.61 -8.25
CA GLY A 55 -8.50 -1.37 -9.36
C GLY A 55 -8.71 0.00 -9.98
N VAL A 56 -7.77 0.37 -10.84
CA VAL A 56 -7.93 1.51 -11.75
C VAL A 56 -7.88 0.98 -13.18
N GLY A 57 -8.70 1.56 -14.03
CA GLY A 57 -8.76 1.24 -15.45
C GLY A 57 -8.92 2.52 -16.26
N ARG A 58 -8.57 2.45 -17.54
CA ARG A 58 -8.82 3.53 -18.49
C ARG A 58 -10.19 3.32 -19.13
N GLY A 59 -10.99 4.37 -19.20
CA GLY A 59 -12.19 4.43 -20.03
C GLY A 59 -11.98 5.36 -21.24
N THR A 60 -12.83 5.20 -22.23
CA THR A 60 -12.98 6.10 -23.39
C THR A 60 -14.35 6.76 -23.35
N LEU A 61 -14.45 7.98 -23.88
CA LEU A 61 -15.73 8.66 -24.09
C LEU A 61 -16.21 8.31 -25.50
N GLU A 62 -17.44 7.84 -25.62
CA GLU A 62 -18.05 7.40 -26.88
C GLU A 62 -19.52 7.86 -26.92
N ASP A 63 -20.12 7.90 -28.12
CA ASP A 63 -21.50 8.37 -28.32
C ASP A 63 -22.54 7.49 -27.63
N GLN A 64 -22.20 6.22 -27.39
CA GLN A 64 -23.04 5.27 -26.67
C GLN A 64 -22.36 4.82 -25.38
N ALA A 65 -23.13 4.82 -24.29
CA ALA A 65 -22.63 4.37 -23.00
C ALA A 65 -22.51 2.83 -22.96
N ALA A 66 -21.28 2.33 -22.95
CA ALA A 66 -20.97 0.93 -22.70
C ALA A 66 -19.94 0.81 -21.57
N ILE A 67 -20.24 -0.03 -20.58
CA ILE A 67 -19.32 -0.31 -19.47
C ILE A 67 -19.01 -1.80 -19.49
N GLN A 68 -17.76 -2.11 -19.84
CA GLN A 68 -17.25 -3.47 -19.76
C GLN A 68 -15.93 -3.47 -19.02
N LEU A 69 -15.82 -4.33 -18.01
CA LEU A 69 -14.55 -4.56 -17.33
C LEU A 69 -13.69 -5.47 -18.19
N ALA A 70 -12.38 -5.16 -18.26
CA ALA A 70 -11.41 -6.08 -18.82
C ALA A 70 -11.49 -7.44 -18.10
N PRO A 71 -11.27 -8.56 -18.80
CA PRO A 71 -11.27 -9.87 -18.17
C PRO A 71 -10.23 -9.93 -17.05
N SER A 72 -10.47 -10.76 -16.04
CA SER A 72 -9.58 -10.87 -14.87
C SER A 72 -8.16 -11.30 -15.22
N SER A 73 -7.96 -11.97 -16.36
CA SER A 73 -6.65 -12.30 -16.92
C SER A 73 -5.81 -11.08 -17.32
N ALA A 74 -6.45 -9.95 -17.62
CA ALA A 74 -5.77 -8.69 -17.94
C ALA A 74 -5.46 -7.85 -16.70
N TRP A 75 -5.92 -8.23 -15.51
CA TRP A 75 -5.71 -7.46 -14.29
C TRP A 75 -4.26 -7.61 -13.80
N GLN A 76 -3.57 -6.48 -13.61
CA GLN A 76 -2.19 -6.45 -13.16
C GLN A 76 -2.06 -5.73 -11.81
N SER A 77 -1.29 -6.31 -10.89
CA SER A 77 -0.89 -5.64 -9.66
C SER A 77 0.50 -5.02 -9.82
N ARG A 78 0.64 -3.73 -9.50
CA ARG A 78 1.95 -3.08 -9.38
C ARG A 78 2.30 -2.94 -7.91
N THR A 79 3.44 -3.51 -7.51
CA THR A 79 3.92 -3.46 -6.13
C THR A 79 5.07 -2.46 -6.05
N ARG A 80 4.99 -1.55 -5.08
CA ARG A 80 6.10 -0.68 -4.70
C ARG A 80 6.49 -0.99 -3.26
N ILE A 81 7.75 -0.78 -2.97
CA ILE A 81 8.26 -0.80 -1.61
C ILE A 81 7.61 0.36 -0.83
N ASP A 82 7.36 0.14 0.46
CA ASP A 82 6.88 1.18 1.35
C ASP A 82 7.83 2.39 1.33
N MET A 83 7.29 3.59 1.18
CA MET A 83 8.12 4.78 1.01
C MET A 83 8.93 5.12 2.26
N ASN A 84 8.40 4.84 3.45
CA ASN A 84 9.14 5.05 4.69
C ASN A 84 10.32 4.07 4.76
N TRP A 85 10.09 2.79 4.49
CA TRP A 85 11.17 1.81 4.38
C TRP A 85 12.21 2.20 3.31
N HIS A 86 11.76 2.70 2.16
CA HIS A 86 12.64 3.10 1.06
C HIS A 86 13.54 4.28 1.45
N ILE A 87 13.01 5.29 2.13
CA ILE A 87 13.78 6.44 2.64
C ILE A 87 14.78 5.98 3.69
N GLU A 88 14.39 5.07 4.59
CA GLU A 88 15.31 4.54 5.61
C GLU A 88 16.47 3.74 5.00
N LEU A 89 16.22 2.97 3.93
CA LEU A 89 17.29 2.31 3.19
C LEU A 89 18.24 3.32 2.53
N ILE A 90 17.70 4.37 1.90
CA ILE A 90 18.51 5.42 1.28
C ILE A 90 19.41 6.08 2.34
N ARG A 91 18.84 6.46 3.49
CA ARG A 91 19.59 7.04 4.61
C ARG A 91 20.71 6.13 5.10
N TYR A 92 20.44 4.84 5.22
CA TYR A 92 21.45 3.85 5.60
C TYR A 92 22.63 3.84 4.61
N ILE A 93 22.36 3.89 3.31
CA ILE A 93 23.39 3.94 2.25
C ILE A 93 24.17 5.26 2.33
N GLU A 94 23.47 6.40 2.44
CA GLU A 94 24.07 7.74 2.53
C GLU A 94 24.94 7.94 3.78
N GLN A 95 24.62 7.27 4.88
CA GLN A 95 25.41 7.33 6.12
C GLN A 95 26.69 6.48 6.05
N ASN A 96 26.73 5.49 5.17
CA ASN A 96 27.86 4.57 5.06
C ASN A 96 28.97 5.18 4.20
N GLN A 97 30.09 5.49 4.85
CA GLN A 97 31.25 6.13 4.22
C GLN A 97 31.78 5.35 3.00
N LYS A 98 31.61 4.03 2.95
CA LYS A 98 32.03 3.19 1.82
C LYS A 98 31.28 3.51 0.53
N PHE A 99 30.01 3.92 0.62
CA PHE A 99 29.20 4.21 -0.56
C PHE A 99 29.25 5.69 -0.96
N ARG A 100 29.50 6.60 -0.01
CA ARG A 100 29.49 8.06 -0.24
C ARG A 100 30.32 8.53 -1.43
N SER A 101 31.53 7.99 -1.61
CA SER A 101 32.43 8.40 -2.70
C SER A 101 31.91 8.02 -4.10
N SER A 102 30.94 7.11 -4.18
CA SER A 102 30.35 6.64 -5.44
C SER A 102 28.99 7.28 -5.75
N LEU A 103 28.45 8.10 -4.84
CA LEU A 103 27.15 8.75 -5.03
C LEU A 103 27.32 10.08 -5.77
N ASN A 104 26.47 10.27 -6.80
CA ASN A 104 26.31 11.57 -7.42
C ASN A 104 25.44 12.45 -6.51
N VAL A 105 25.96 13.63 -6.16
CA VAL A 105 25.27 14.58 -5.27
C VAL A 105 24.91 15.86 -6.03
N ILE A 106 23.76 16.43 -5.68
CA ILE A 106 23.33 17.75 -6.13
C ILE A 106 22.90 18.57 -4.91
N ALA A 107 23.02 19.89 -4.99
CA ALA A 107 22.46 20.77 -3.97
C ALA A 107 20.92 20.63 -3.96
N ASN A 108 20.32 20.63 -2.77
CA ASN A 108 18.87 20.61 -2.65
C ASN A 108 18.30 21.91 -3.24
N GLN A 109 17.36 21.77 -4.17
CA GLN A 109 16.76 22.91 -4.89
C GLN A 109 15.86 23.78 -4.00
N ASN A 110 15.44 23.26 -2.85
CA ASN A 110 14.63 23.99 -1.88
C ASN A 110 15.47 24.72 -0.81
N THR A 111 16.80 24.69 -0.93
CA THR A 111 17.70 25.34 0.02
C THR A 111 17.61 26.86 -0.08
N ILE A 112 17.47 27.52 1.07
CA ILE A 112 17.43 28.98 1.18
C ILE A 112 18.73 29.47 1.81
N VAL A 113 19.48 30.30 1.09
CA VAL A 113 20.75 30.86 1.58
C VAL A 113 20.48 32.21 2.25
N GLY A 114 20.65 32.27 3.57
CA GLY A 114 20.66 33.50 4.35
C GLY A 114 22.05 34.13 4.44
N THR A 115 22.16 35.26 5.14
CA THR A 115 23.41 36.04 5.24
C THR A 115 24.55 35.30 5.94
N SER A 116 24.23 34.37 6.85
CA SER A 116 25.21 33.60 7.62
C SER A 116 24.86 32.11 7.77
N GLN A 117 23.71 31.66 7.24
CA GLN A 117 23.17 30.31 7.45
C GLN A 117 22.46 29.79 6.19
N ILE A 118 22.40 28.47 6.06
CA ILE A 118 21.69 27.76 4.99
C ILE A 118 20.50 27.04 5.64
N PHE A 119 19.30 27.30 5.12
CA PHE A 119 18.04 26.71 5.59
C PHE A 119 17.49 25.69 4.58
#